data_AF-A0A7S8EXF3-F1
#
_entry.id   AF-A0A7S8EXF3-F1
#
_cell.length_a   1.000
_cell.length_b   1.000
_cell.length_c   1.000
_cell.angle_alpha   90.00
_cell.angle_beta   90.00
_cell.angle_gamma   90.00
#
_symmetry.space_group_name_H-M   'P 1'
#
loop_
_entity.id
_entity.type
_entity.pdbx_description
1 polymer ?
#
loop_
_entity_poly.entity_id
_entity_poly.type
_entity_poly.pdbx_seq_one_letter_code
_entity_poly.pdbx_strand_id
1 'polypeptide(L)'
;MNKIKFCIAFAGLALFLAQPSSIAYGAGQCSEKSYREARSAMTSRLLATGYSKAQVGFLMRNADRMTSALRGDKLNDSGQRCGIDSARAHVLGCLDKQLFPLRSGSSASLNEEKQTRGFWGRKRLSVRELLFIGQFHGCLGAAKEYLFRG
;
A
#
# COMPACT_ATOMS: atom_id res chain seq x y z
N MET A 1 -8.47 54.48 -45.14
CA MET A 1 -7.17 54.70 -44.45
C MET A 1 -7.42 54.57 -42.96
N ASN A 2 -7.10 53.41 -42.37
CA ASN A 2 -6.00 53.22 -41.40
C ASN A 2 -6.22 54.02 -40.10
N LYS A 3 -6.37 53.46 -38.89
CA LYS A 3 -5.80 52.23 -38.31
C LYS A 3 -6.68 51.76 -37.14
N ILE A 4 -6.97 50.46 -37.12
CA ILE A 4 -7.47 49.74 -35.95
C ILE A 4 -6.35 49.74 -34.90
N LYS A 5 -6.58 50.36 -33.74
CA LYS A 5 -5.70 50.23 -32.58
C LYS A 5 -6.14 49.00 -31.79
N PHE A 6 -5.39 47.91 -31.93
CA PHE A 6 -5.45 46.74 -31.06
C PHE A 6 -5.02 47.16 -29.65
N CYS A 7 -5.99 47.45 -28.78
CA CYS A 7 -5.75 47.45 -27.35
C CYS A 7 -5.77 45.99 -26.90
N ILE A 8 -4.57 45.45 -26.69
CA ILE A 8 -4.34 44.11 -26.17
C ILE A 8 -5.04 44.02 -24.81
N ALA A 9 -6.06 43.17 -24.75
CA ALA A 9 -6.76 42.83 -23.53
C ALA A 9 -5.77 42.23 -22.53
N PHE A 10 -5.72 42.80 -21.32
CA PHE A 10 -5.17 42.12 -20.15
C PHE A 10 -6.07 40.93 -19.83
N ALA A 11 -5.86 39.81 -20.54
CA ALA A 11 -6.30 38.50 -20.10
C ALA A 11 -5.43 38.13 -18.90
N GLY A 12 -5.88 38.54 -17.71
CA GLY A 12 -5.31 38.12 -16.44
C GLY A 12 -5.33 36.60 -16.40
N LEU A 13 -4.14 36.03 -16.54
CA LEU A 13 -3.84 34.61 -16.51
C LEU A 13 -4.48 34.01 -15.25
N ALA A 14 -5.52 33.19 -15.44
CA ALA A 14 -6.09 32.39 -14.37
C ALA A 14 -4.95 31.58 -13.74
N LEU A 15 -4.69 31.82 -12.46
CA LEU A 15 -3.83 30.97 -11.64
C LEU A 15 -4.38 29.56 -11.74
N PHE A 16 -3.74 28.75 -12.58
CA PHE A 16 -3.92 27.32 -12.59
C PHE A 16 -3.64 26.85 -11.16
N LEU A 17 -4.70 26.32 -10.55
CA LEU A 17 -4.68 25.56 -9.33
C LEU A 17 -3.46 24.62 -9.41
N ALA A 18 -2.39 24.99 -8.71
CA ALA A 18 -1.43 24.02 -8.24
C ALA A 18 -2.23 23.14 -7.28
N GLN A 19 -2.88 22.11 -7.81
CA GLN A 19 -3.35 21.01 -7.00
C GLN A 19 -2.07 20.42 -6.40
N PRO A 20 -1.82 20.54 -5.08
CA PRO A 20 -0.83 19.67 -4.49
C PRO A 20 -1.32 18.27 -4.81
N SER A 21 -0.55 17.54 -5.62
CA SER A 21 -0.81 16.16 -5.92
C SER A 21 -0.80 15.46 -4.57
N SER A 22 -1.97 15.13 -4.04
CA SER A 22 -2.18 14.50 -2.73
C SER A 22 -1.68 13.05 -2.72
N ILE A 23 -0.56 12.76 -3.40
CA ILE A 23 0.11 11.46 -3.39
C ILE A 23 0.90 11.28 -2.06
N ALA A 24 1.00 12.34 -1.23
CA ALA A 24 1.58 12.27 0.12
C ALA A 24 0.54 12.14 1.26
N TYR A 25 -0.77 12.14 0.98
CA TYR A 25 -1.81 12.18 2.02
C TYR A 25 -2.26 10.78 2.43
N GLY A 26 -1.40 10.09 3.17
CA GLY A 26 -1.77 8.82 3.80
C GLY A 26 -0.69 8.24 4.68
N ALA A 27 0.59 8.47 4.36
CA ALA A 27 1.72 7.86 5.05
C ALA A 27 2.09 8.51 6.40
N GLY A 28 1.56 9.71 6.68
CA GLY A 28 1.76 10.42 7.95
C GLY A 28 0.63 10.28 8.97
N GLN A 29 -0.47 9.59 8.63
CA GLN A 29 -1.60 9.42 9.54
C GLN A 29 -1.56 8.05 10.20
N CYS A 30 -1.71 8.05 11.52
CA CYS A 30 -1.83 6.84 12.31
C CYS A 30 -2.99 5.99 11.76
N SER A 31 -2.80 4.67 11.74
CA SER A 31 -3.91 3.78 11.46
C SER A 31 -4.97 3.90 12.55
N GLU A 32 -6.23 4.06 12.13
CA GLU A 32 -7.42 4.02 13.00
C GLU A 32 -7.70 2.62 13.56
N LYS A 33 -7.07 1.59 12.99
CA LYS A 33 -7.25 0.19 13.38
C LYS A 33 -6.03 -0.30 14.15
N SER A 34 -6.28 -1.19 15.10
CA SER A 34 -5.24 -2.02 15.66
C SER A 34 -4.68 -3.00 14.62
N TYR A 35 -3.47 -3.52 14.85
CA TYR A 35 -2.89 -4.52 13.96
C TYR A 35 -3.77 -5.77 13.86
N ARG A 36 -4.37 -6.18 14.98
CA ARG A 36 -5.28 -7.34 15.04
C ARG A 36 -6.50 -7.14 14.15
N GLU A 37 -7.11 -5.97 14.18
CA GLU A 37 -8.28 -5.64 13.34
C GLU A 37 -7.89 -5.59 11.86
N ALA A 38 -6.77 -4.94 11.52
CA ALA A 38 -6.26 -4.88 10.16
C ALA A 38 -5.96 -6.29 9.61
N ARG A 39 -5.37 -7.15 10.43
CA ARG A 39 -5.09 -8.56 10.10
C ARG A 39 -6.37 -9.36 9.84
N SER A 40 -7.37 -9.20 10.71
CA SER A 40 -8.67 -9.86 10.55
C SER A 40 -9.36 -9.41 9.27
N ALA A 41 -9.40 -8.10 9.02
CA ALA A 41 -9.99 -7.53 7.81
C ALA A 41 -9.30 -8.03 6.53
N MET A 42 -7.96 -8.02 6.49
CA MET A 42 -7.18 -8.55 5.37
C MET A 42 -7.47 -10.03 5.13
N THR A 43 -7.51 -10.84 6.20
CA THR A 43 -7.83 -12.28 6.11
C THR A 43 -9.19 -12.51 5.47
N SER A 44 -10.23 -11.82 5.96
CA SER A 44 -11.59 -11.93 5.40
C SER A 44 -11.64 -11.48 3.95
N ARG A 45 -10.94 -10.39 3.62
CA ARG A 45 -10.93 -9.84 2.25
C ARG A 45 -10.21 -10.74 1.26
N LEU A 46 -9.09 -11.37 1.64
CA LEU A 46 -8.41 -12.35 0.80
C LEU A 46 -9.32 -13.55 0.50
N LEU A 47 -9.99 -14.10 1.52
CA LEU A 47 -10.93 -15.21 1.34
C LEU A 47 -12.08 -14.82 0.39
N ALA A 48 -12.67 -13.63 0.60
CA ALA A 48 -13.75 -13.11 -0.23
C ALA A 48 -13.34 -12.86 -1.70
N THR A 49 -12.05 -12.70 -1.96
CA THR A 49 -11.49 -12.43 -3.30
C THR A 49 -10.85 -13.66 -3.95
N GLY A 50 -11.18 -14.85 -3.44
CA GLY A 50 -10.84 -16.14 -4.06
C GLY A 50 -9.48 -16.70 -3.68
N TYR A 51 -8.84 -16.19 -2.62
CA TYR A 51 -7.69 -16.88 -2.04
C TYR A 51 -8.18 -18.10 -1.25
N SER A 52 -7.51 -19.24 -1.39
CA SER A 52 -7.82 -20.42 -0.59
C SER A 52 -7.36 -20.24 0.87
N LYS A 53 -7.95 -21.00 1.80
CA LYS A 53 -7.53 -20.99 3.22
C LYS A 53 -6.03 -21.27 3.39
N ALA A 54 -5.48 -22.17 2.57
CA ALA A 54 -4.06 -22.51 2.60
C ALA A 54 -3.18 -21.32 2.15
N GLN A 55 -3.58 -20.62 1.07
CA GLN A 55 -2.89 -19.41 0.61
C GLN A 55 -2.94 -18.31 1.67
N VAL A 56 -4.13 -18.02 2.21
CA VAL A 56 -4.28 -16.99 3.25
C VAL A 56 -3.46 -17.33 4.49
N GLY A 57 -3.47 -18.59 4.95
CA GLY A 57 -2.65 -19.03 6.07
C GLY A 57 -1.15 -18.85 5.80
N PHE A 58 -0.68 -19.20 4.60
CA PHE A 58 0.72 -18.99 4.20
C PHE A 58 1.10 -17.50 4.17
N LEU A 59 0.29 -16.67 3.51
CA LEU A 59 0.58 -15.24 3.32
C LEU A 59 0.53 -14.49 4.66
N MET A 60 -0.53 -14.67 5.44
CA MET A 60 -0.72 -13.94 6.69
C MET A 60 0.28 -14.35 7.76
N ARG A 61 0.68 -15.62 7.87
CA ARG A 61 1.75 -16.02 8.82
C ARG A 61 3.08 -15.35 8.49
N ASN A 62 3.42 -15.21 7.21
CA ASN A 62 4.66 -14.55 6.82
C ASN A 62 4.56 -13.02 7.00
N ALA A 63 3.41 -12.43 6.68
CA ALA A 63 3.15 -11.02 6.97
C ALA A 63 3.29 -10.72 8.47
N ASP A 64 2.65 -11.53 9.33
CA ASP A 64 2.73 -11.44 10.80
C ASP A 64 4.19 -11.52 11.29
N ARG A 65 4.98 -12.48 10.76
CA ARG A 65 6.39 -12.61 11.11
C ARG A 65 7.20 -11.36 10.76
N MET A 66 6.94 -10.76 9.60
CA MET A 66 7.71 -9.62 9.13
C MET A 66 7.28 -8.29 9.78
N THR A 67 5.99 -8.10 10.05
CA THR A 67 5.48 -6.93 10.77
C THR A 67 5.84 -6.98 12.26
N SER A 68 5.87 -8.16 12.88
CA SER A 68 6.28 -8.30 14.28
C SER A 68 7.76 -7.96 14.51
N ALA A 69 8.59 -8.07 13.48
CA ALA A 69 10.00 -7.63 13.51
C ALA A 69 10.16 -6.09 13.56
N LEU A 70 9.11 -5.32 13.26
CA LEU A 70 9.10 -3.88 13.49
C LEU A 70 9.07 -3.62 15.00
N ARG A 71 9.98 -2.79 15.51
CA ARG A 71 10.13 -2.53 16.94
C ARG A 71 9.76 -1.09 17.31
N GLY A 72 9.11 -0.93 18.47
CA GLY A 72 8.67 0.39 18.95
C GLY A 72 9.81 1.36 19.24
N ASP A 73 10.94 0.86 19.73
CA ASP A 73 12.15 1.66 19.98
C ASP A 73 12.81 2.20 18.71
N LYS A 74 12.39 1.70 17.53
CA LYS A 74 12.85 2.16 16.22
C LYS A 74 11.89 3.14 15.56
N LEU A 75 10.83 3.58 16.23
CA LEU A 75 9.91 4.57 15.69
C LEU A 75 10.56 5.96 15.62
N ASN A 76 10.31 6.67 14.53
CA ASN A 76 10.60 8.11 14.43
C ASN A 76 9.52 8.93 15.17
N ASP A 77 9.61 10.25 15.17
CA ASP A 77 8.70 11.10 15.95
C ASP A 77 7.23 10.97 15.50
N SER A 78 6.99 10.78 14.21
CA SER A 78 5.65 10.48 13.68
C SER A 78 5.17 9.10 14.12
N GLY A 79 6.02 8.08 14.01
CA GLY A 79 5.72 6.73 14.47
C GLY A 79 5.45 6.65 15.97
N GLN A 80 6.19 7.40 16.79
CA GLN A 80 6.00 7.45 18.25
C GLN A 80 4.63 8.01 18.62
N ARG A 81 4.14 9.04 17.92
CA ARG A 81 2.78 9.57 18.11
C ARG A 81 1.70 8.54 17.77
N CYS A 82 1.95 7.68 16.79
CA CYS A 82 0.99 6.64 16.39
C CYS A 82 1.07 5.37 17.25
N GLY A 83 2.23 5.08 17.83
CA GLY A 83 2.50 3.83 18.51
C GLY A 83 2.74 2.65 17.57
N ILE A 84 3.40 1.63 18.10
CA ILE A 84 3.89 0.49 17.31
C ILE A 84 2.76 -0.34 16.67
N ASP A 85 1.61 -0.44 17.36
CA ASP A 85 0.49 -1.22 16.84
C ASP A 85 -0.12 -0.57 15.61
N SER A 86 -0.32 0.75 15.66
CA SER A 86 -0.79 1.55 14.53
C SER A 86 0.19 1.52 13.36
N ALA A 87 1.50 1.60 13.63
CA ALA A 87 2.53 1.51 12.59
C ALA A 87 2.54 0.14 11.89
N ARG A 88 2.30 -0.95 12.63
CA ARG A 88 2.13 -2.29 12.04
C ARG A 88 0.83 -2.40 11.25
N ALA A 89 -0.27 -1.84 11.75
CA ALA A 89 -1.56 -1.81 11.06
C ALA A 89 -1.47 -1.03 9.74
N HIS A 90 -0.65 0.03 9.70
CA HIS A 90 -0.40 0.82 8.50
C HIS A 90 0.10 -0.02 7.32
N VAL A 91 0.97 -1.02 7.57
CA VAL A 91 1.47 -1.94 6.52
C VAL A 91 0.31 -2.68 5.84
N LEU A 92 -0.62 -3.22 6.64
CA LEU A 92 -1.77 -3.96 6.11
C LEU A 92 -2.84 -3.04 5.50
N GLY A 93 -2.99 -1.82 6.04
CA GLY A 93 -3.87 -0.81 5.46
C GLY A 93 -3.38 -0.33 4.09
N CYS A 94 -2.07 -0.12 3.93
CA CYS A 94 -1.47 0.12 2.61
C CYS A 94 -1.70 -1.06 1.67
N LEU A 95 -1.45 -2.28 2.15
CA LEU A 95 -1.60 -3.48 1.33
C LEU A 95 -3.02 -3.67 0.80
N ASP A 96 -4.03 -3.40 1.64
CA ASP A 96 -5.44 -3.48 1.27
C ASP A 96 -5.75 -2.53 0.10
N LYS A 97 -5.28 -1.28 0.21
CA LYS A 97 -5.45 -0.26 -0.84
C LYS A 97 -4.72 -0.60 -2.14
N GLN A 98 -3.56 -1.25 -2.05
CA GLN A 98 -2.76 -1.63 -3.24
C GLN A 98 -3.32 -2.87 -3.94
N LEU A 99 -3.87 -3.83 -3.17
CA LEU A 99 -4.42 -5.07 -3.74
C LEU A 99 -5.85 -4.93 -4.22
N PHE A 100 -6.68 -4.08 -3.60
CA PHE A 100 -8.12 -4.07 -3.84
C PHE A 100 -8.67 -2.73 -4.37
N PRO A 101 -9.58 -2.78 -5.37
CA PRO A 101 -10.00 -3.98 -6.10
C PRO A 101 -8.85 -4.52 -6.96
N LEU A 102 -8.73 -5.85 -7.05
CA LEU A 102 -7.81 -6.48 -7.98
C LEU A 102 -8.23 -6.04 -9.37
N ARG A 103 -7.47 -5.14 -10.02
CA ARG A 103 -7.86 -4.54 -11.30
C ARG A 103 -8.09 -5.66 -12.32
N SER A 104 -9.34 -5.85 -12.69
CA SER A 104 -9.79 -6.75 -13.76
C SER A 104 -9.40 -6.13 -15.10
N GLY A 105 -8.20 -6.43 -15.56
CA GLY A 105 -7.70 -5.95 -16.86
C GLY A 105 -6.57 -6.78 -17.45
N SER A 106 -6.11 -7.82 -16.73
CA SER A 106 -5.13 -8.77 -17.21
C SER A 106 -5.84 -10.07 -17.56
N SER A 107 -5.60 -10.58 -18.78
CA SER A 107 -6.01 -11.93 -19.18
C SER A 107 -5.23 -13.04 -18.46
N ALA A 108 -4.23 -12.69 -17.65
CA ALA A 108 -3.42 -13.64 -16.90
C ALA A 108 -4.23 -14.25 -15.74
N SER A 109 -4.23 -15.58 -15.67
CA SER A 109 -4.87 -16.30 -14.57
C SER A 109 -4.15 -16.02 -13.26
N LEU A 110 -4.86 -15.43 -12.29
CA LEU A 110 -4.36 -15.20 -10.93
C LEU A 110 -4.01 -16.49 -10.19
N ASN A 111 -4.52 -17.63 -10.66
CA ASN A 111 -4.30 -18.94 -10.06
C ASN A 111 -3.17 -19.72 -10.74
N GLU A 112 -2.60 -19.20 -11.84
CA GLU A 112 -1.43 -19.81 -12.48
C GLU A 112 -0.25 -19.82 -11.50
N GLU A 113 0.41 -20.97 -11.36
CA GLU A 113 1.64 -21.08 -10.57
C GLU A 113 2.86 -20.66 -11.37
N LYS A 114 3.76 -19.92 -10.72
CA LYS A 114 5.07 -19.57 -11.23
C LYS A 114 6.14 -20.19 -10.34
N GLN A 115 7.23 -20.61 -10.97
CA GLN A 115 8.43 -21.02 -10.27
C GLN A 115 9.16 -19.76 -9.78
N THR A 116 9.59 -19.78 -8.51
CA THR A 116 10.25 -18.65 -7.85
C THR A 116 11.58 -19.09 -7.26
N ARG A 117 12.41 -18.12 -6.86
CA ARG A 117 13.66 -18.38 -6.14
C ARG A 117 13.46 -18.90 -4.70
N GLY A 118 12.22 -19.14 -4.26
CA GLY A 118 11.92 -19.58 -2.90
C GLY A 118 11.38 -18.48 -1.98
N PHE A 119 10.55 -17.57 -2.51
CA PHE A 119 9.98 -16.48 -1.69
C PHE A 119 9.21 -17.04 -0.49
N TRP A 120 9.55 -16.55 0.69
CA TRP A 120 8.98 -17.00 1.97
C TRP A 120 9.00 -18.53 2.17
N GLY A 121 10.01 -19.20 1.60
CA GLY A 121 10.22 -20.64 1.73
C GLY A 121 9.45 -21.50 0.72
N ARG A 122 8.71 -20.90 -0.24
CA ARG A 122 8.01 -21.65 -1.30
C ARG A 122 8.58 -21.37 -2.68
N LYS A 123 8.92 -22.42 -3.42
CA LYS A 123 9.45 -22.37 -4.79
C LYS A 123 8.38 -22.27 -5.88
N ARG A 124 7.12 -22.55 -5.53
CA ARG A 124 5.97 -22.43 -6.44
C ARG A 124 4.91 -21.60 -5.74
N LEU A 125 4.49 -20.53 -6.40
CA LEU A 125 3.52 -19.56 -5.89
C LEU A 125 2.60 -19.15 -7.02
N SER A 126 1.32 -18.98 -6.73
CA SER A 126 0.38 -18.47 -7.71
C SER A 126 0.62 -16.98 -7.99
N VAL A 127 0.18 -16.49 -9.16
CA VAL A 127 0.27 -15.06 -9.51
C VAL A 127 -0.33 -14.17 -8.41
N ARG A 128 -1.48 -14.54 -7.84
CA ARG A 128 -2.07 -13.80 -6.70
C ARG A 128 -1.19 -13.77 -5.44
N GLU A 129 -0.50 -14.87 -5.12
CA GLU A 129 0.40 -14.91 -3.96
C GLU A 129 1.62 -14.01 -4.22
N LEU A 130 2.13 -14.00 -5.45
CA LEU A 130 3.24 -13.13 -5.85
C LEU A 130 2.85 -11.65 -5.80
N LEU A 131 1.65 -11.29 -6.26
CA LEU A 131 1.12 -9.94 -6.16
C LEU A 131 1.03 -9.50 -4.69
N PHE A 132 0.46 -10.35 -3.83
CA PHE A 132 0.42 -10.09 -2.39
C PHE A 132 1.82 -9.84 -1.82
N ILE A 133 2.78 -10.72 -2.11
CA ILE A 133 4.15 -10.63 -1.59
C ILE A 133 4.81 -9.33 -2.05
N GLY A 134 4.73 -9.01 -3.34
CA GLY A 134 5.32 -7.80 -3.90
C GLY A 134 4.74 -6.53 -3.26
N GLN A 135 3.42 -6.42 -3.20
CA GLN A 135 2.75 -5.26 -2.59
C GLN A 135 3.01 -5.17 -1.09
N PHE A 136 3.08 -6.30 -0.38
CA PHE A 136 3.40 -6.32 1.04
C PHE A 136 4.79 -5.72 1.30
N HIS A 137 5.80 -6.13 0.53
CA HIS A 137 7.16 -5.58 0.69
C HIS A 137 7.23 -4.09 0.35
N GLY A 138 6.50 -3.64 -0.67
CA GLY A 138 6.37 -2.21 -0.99
C GLY A 138 5.79 -1.42 0.18
N CYS A 139 4.67 -1.88 0.74
CA CYS A 139 4.01 -1.25 1.88
C CYS A 139 4.86 -1.32 3.18
N LEU A 140 5.60 -2.41 3.38
CA LEU A 140 6.52 -2.53 4.51
C LEU A 140 7.69 -1.56 4.39
N GLY A 141 8.25 -1.41 3.18
CA GLY A 141 9.31 -0.43 2.88
C GLY A 141 8.83 1.00 3.13
N ALA A 142 7.66 1.36 2.60
CA ALA A 142 7.06 2.67 2.84
C ALA A 142 6.82 2.91 4.34
N ALA A 143 6.26 1.95 5.07
CA ALA A 143 6.06 2.11 6.51
C ALA A 143 7.38 2.35 7.25
N LYS A 144 8.46 1.65 6.90
CA LYS A 144 9.80 1.86 7.47
C LYS A 144 10.32 3.27 7.20
N GLU A 145 10.17 3.76 5.98
CA GLU A 145 10.59 5.11 5.59
C GLU A 145 9.83 6.21 6.34
N TYR A 146 8.51 6.07 6.48
CA TYR A 146 7.67 7.14 7.05
C TYR A 146 7.50 7.09 8.57
N LEU A 147 7.55 5.92 9.18
CA LEU A 147 7.21 5.74 10.61
C LEU A 147 8.39 5.24 11.47
N PHE A 148 9.48 4.78 10.86
CA PHE A 148 10.64 4.26 11.58
C PHE A 148 11.88 5.10 11.29
N ARG A 149 12.86 4.97 12.18
CA ARG A 149 14.22 5.49 11.99
C ARG A 149 14.96 4.48 11.09
N GLY A 150 15.62 5.00 10.05
CA GLY A 150 16.44 4.22 9.11
C GLY A 150 17.52 3.40 9.78
#